data_AF-A0A167SSG4-F1
#
_entry.id   AF-A0A167SSG4-F1
#
_cell.length_a   1.000
_cell.length_b   1.000
_cell.length_c   1.000
_cell.angle_alpha   90.00
_cell.angle_beta   90.00
_cell.angle_gamma   90.00
#
_symmetry.space_group_name_H-M   'P 1'
#
loop_
_entity.id
_entity.type
_entity.pdbx_description
1 polymer ?
#
loop_
_entity_poly.entity_id
_entity_poly.type
_entity_poly.pdbx_seq_one_letter_code
_entity_poly.pdbx_strand_id
1 'polypeptide(L)'
;AEEYFQKLTPEHRFRLVDKLVNTAVESKAADAQLVGDFFARAHSKDLCSEPSFEEGFMPIAELLDDIAIDALKAFDLIAVMVKGASLSE
;
A
#
# COMPACT_ATOMS: atom_id res chain seq x y z
N ALA A 1 3.12 -11.92 -4.89
CA ALA A 1 1.84 -11.28 -4.56
C ALA A 1 0.68 -12.28 -4.56
N GLU A 2 0.69 -13.18 -5.52
CA GLU A 2 -0.38 -14.08 -5.91
C GLU A 2 -0.86 -14.96 -4.76
N GLU A 3 0.04 -15.72 -4.12
CA GLU A 3 -0.33 -16.62 -3.04
C GLU A 3 -0.99 -15.89 -1.86
N TYR A 4 -0.54 -14.68 -1.54
CA TYR A 4 -1.07 -13.91 -0.41
C TYR A 4 -2.46 -13.35 -0.68
N PHE A 5 -2.68 -12.72 -1.84
CA PHE A 5 -4.00 -12.18 -2.21
C PHE A 5 -5.03 -13.27 -2.52
N GLN A 6 -4.60 -14.40 -3.10
CA GLN A 6 -5.51 -15.52 -3.40
C GLN A 6 -5.98 -16.28 -2.15
N LYS A 7 -5.18 -16.29 -1.08
CA LYS A 7 -5.57 -16.89 0.20
C LYS A 7 -6.58 -16.06 0.99
N LEU A 8 -6.77 -14.78 0.62
CA LEU A 8 -7.70 -13.87 1.27
C LEU A 8 -9.00 -13.77 0.45
N THR A 9 -10.13 -13.78 1.14
CA THR A 9 -11.40 -13.41 0.50
C THR A 9 -11.34 -11.94 0.06
N PRO A 10 -12.01 -11.55 -1.04
CA PRO A 10 -11.94 -10.19 -1.57
C PRO A 10 -12.20 -9.11 -0.51
N GLU A 11 -13.15 -9.34 0.39
CA GLU A 11 -13.55 -8.42 1.46
C GLU A 11 -12.46 -8.22 2.53
N HIS A 12 -11.40 -9.02 2.49
CA HIS A 12 -10.30 -8.98 3.46
C HIS A 12 -8.97 -8.57 2.83
N ARG A 13 -8.89 -8.37 1.51
CA ARG A 13 -7.63 -8.04 0.80
C ARG A 13 -7.07 -6.68 1.20
N PHE A 14 -7.93 -5.71 1.49
CA PHE A 14 -7.53 -4.38 1.96
C PHE A 14 -6.70 -4.46 3.25
N ARG A 15 -6.94 -5.43 4.14
CA ARG A 15 -6.17 -5.60 5.39
C ARG A 15 -4.71 -5.96 5.15
N LEU A 16 -4.42 -6.67 4.05
CA LEU A 16 -3.04 -6.96 3.65
C LEU A 16 -2.37 -5.68 3.13
N VAL A 17 -3.08 -4.88 2.34
CA VAL A 17 -2.60 -3.58 1.86
C VAL A 17 -2.28 -2.67 3.04
N ASP A 18 -3.25 -2.46 3.93
CA ASP A 18 -3.11 -1.67 5.16
C ASP A 18 -1.88 -2.07 5.98
N LYS A 19 -1.74 -3.36 6.26
CA LYS A 19 -0.61 -3.85 7.06
C LYS A 19 0.74 -3.62 6.39
N LEU A 20 0.83 -3.80 5.07
CA LEU A 20 2.07 -3.58 4.33
C LEU A 20 2.42 -2.09 4.24
N VAL A 21 1.44 -1.22 4.03
CA VAL A 21 1.62 0.23 3.94
C VAL A 21 2.10 0.79 5.29
N ASN A 22 1.42 0.46 6.39
CA ASN A 22 1.85 0.89 7.73
C ASN A 22 3.25 0.38 8.09
N THR A 23 3.61 -0.84 7.67
CA THR A 23 4.95 -1.36 7.94
C THR A 23 6.03 -0.62 7.12
N ALA A 24 5.73 -0.29 5.87
CA ALA A 24 6.72 0.28 4.96
C ALA A 24 6.95 1.79 5.15
N VAL A 25 5.90 2.54 5.54
CA VAL A 25 5.99 4.00 5.76
C VAL A 25 6.90 4.35 6.95
N GLU A 26 6.97 3.49 7.96
CA GLU A 26 7.86 3.65 9.12
C GLU A 26 9.28 3.08 8.90
N SER A 27 9.57 2.55 7.70
CA SER A 27 10.83 1.89 7.40
C SER A 27 11.72 2.72 6.44
N LYS A 28 12.28 2.07 5.42
CA LYS A 28 13.21 2.64 4.43
C LYS A 28 12.63 2.57 3.02
N ALA A 29 13.15 3.42 2.14
CA ALA A 29 12.74 3.49 0.73
C ALA A 29 12.74 2.15 -0.02
N ALA A 30 13.68 1.25 0.29
CA ALA A 30 13.72 -0.07 -0.33
C ALA A 30 12.49 -0.94 0.02
N ASP A 31 11.93 -0.78 1.23
CA ASP A 31 10.77 -1.55 1.67
C ASP A 31 9.49 -0.98 1.04
N ALA A 32 9.37 0.35 0.94
CA ALA A 32 8.28 0.99 0.20
C ALA A 32 8.29 0.60 -1.29
N GLN A 33 9.48 0.53 -1.91
CA GLN A 33 9.61 0.06 -3.29
C GLN A 33 9.18 -1.41 -3.44
N LEU A 34 9.59 -2.27 -2.51
CA LEU A 34 9.19 -3.68 -2.51
C LEU A 34 7.66 -3.82 -2.41
N VAL A 35 7.01 -3.03 -1.55
CA VAL A 35 5.55 -3.02 -1.42
C VAL A 35 4.88 -2.46 -2.68
N GLY A 36 5.40 -1.38 -3.26
CA GLY A 36 4.92 -0.84 -4.54
C GLY A 36 4.99 -1.87 -5.68
N ASP A 37 6.12 -2.56 -5.84
CA ASP A 37 6.29 -3.61 -6.85
C ASP A 37 5.34 -4.79 -6.60
N PHE A 38 5.10 -5.13 -5.32
CA PHE A 38 4.14 -6.16 -4.91
C PHE A 38 2.70 -5.78 -5.28
N PHE A 39 2.30 -4.52 -5.08
CA PHE A 39 0.99 -4.00 -5.48
C PHE A 39 0.85 -3.94 -7.00
N ALA A 40 1.88 -3.48 -7.71
CA ALA A 40 1.88 -3.46 -9.18
C ALA A 40 1.66 -4.87 -9.76
N ARG A 41 2.30 -5.86 -9.14
CA ARG A 41 2.10 -7.27 -9.50
C ARG A 41 0.68 -7.75 -9.23
N ALA A 42 0.09 -7.38 -8.09
CA ALA A 42 -1.28 -7.74 -7.75
C ALA A 42 -2.30 -7.09 -8.70
N HIS A 43 -2.13 -5.80 -9.01
CA HIS A 43 -2.96 -5.05 -9.94
C HIS A 43 -2.89 -5.63 -11.36
N SER A 44 -1.68 -5.89 -11.89
CA SER A 44 -1.47 -6.45 -13.24
C SER A 44 -2.13 -7.82 -13.48
N LYS A 45 -2.58 -8.48 -12.40
CA LYS A 45 -3.18 -9.81 -12.41
C LYS A 45 -4.60 -9.82 -11.85
N ASP A 46 -5.19 -8.65 -11.62
CA ASP A 46 -6.55 -8.50 -11.08
C ASP A 46 -6.76 -9.24 -9.73
N LEU A 47 -5.73 -9.21 -8.88
CA LEU A 47 -5.75 -9.90 -7.58
C LEU A 47 -6.23 -9.00 -6.44
N CYS A 48 -6.26 -7.69 -6.65
CA CYS A 48 -6.75 -6.70 -5.71
C CYS A 48 -7.35 -5.55 -6.52
N SER A 49 -8.59 -5.19 -6.22
CA SER A 49 -9.29 -4.12 -6.93
C SER A 49 -8.87 -2.75 -6.39
N GLU A 50 -9.05 -1.71 -7.20
CA GLU A 50 -8.79 -0.31 -6.79
C GLU A 50 -9.51 0.05 -5.47
N PRO A 51 -10.81 -0.26 -5.26
CA PRO A 51 -11.47 0.04 -3.98
C PRO A 51 -10.83 -0.68 -2.78
N SER A 52 -10.35 -1.91 -2.97
CA SER A 52 -9.64 -2.63 -1.90
C SER A 52 -8.25 -2.04 -1.63
N PHE A 53 -7.60 -1.44 -2.63
CA PHE A 53 -6.40 -0.65 -2.38
C PHE A 53 -6.73 0.64 -1.63
N GLU A 54 -7.70 1.42 -2.10
CA GLU A 54 -8.14 2.67 -1.45
C GLU A 54 -8.49 2.45 0.03
N GLU A 55 -9.30 1.43 0.33
CA GLU A 55 -9.65 1.05 1.70
C GLU A 55 -8.42 0.67 2.54
N GLY A 56 -7.42 0.03 1.93
CA GLY A 56 -6.16 -0.30 2.57
C GLY A 56 -5.23 0.90 2.82
N PHE A 57 -5.33 1.96 2.03
CA PHE A 57 -4.57 3.21 2.24
C PHE A 57 -5.28 4.20 3.16
N MET A 58 -6.60 4.06 3.39
CA MET A 58 -7.38 5.01 4.17
C MET A 58 -6.82 5.26 5.58
N PRO A 59 -6.43 4.24 6.37
CA PRO A 59 -5.88 4.48 7.71
C PRO A 59 -4.59 5.31 7.69
N ILE A 60 -3.69 5.08 6.72
CA ILE A 60 -2.45 5.86 6.64
C ILE A 60 -2.70 7.28 6.14
N ALA A 61 -3.69 7.47 5.26
CA ALA A 61 -4.05 8.79 4.75
C ALA A 61 -4.58 9.70 5.88
N GLU A 62 -5.36 9.15 6.81
CA GLU A 62 -5.86 9.87 7.98
C GLU A 62 -4.75 10.29 8.95
N LEU A 63 -3.67 9.52 9.03
CA LEU A 63 -2.53 9.77 9.93
C LEU A 63 -1.36 10.48 9.26
N LEU A 64 -1.45 10.76 7.95
CA LEU A 64 -0.31 11.19 7.15
C LEU A 64 0.28 12.52 7.62
N ASP A 65 -0.57 13.47 8.02
CA ASP A 65 -0.11 14.77 8.51
C ASP A 65 0.68 14.63 9.82
N ASP A 66 0.27 13.73 10.72
CA ASP A 66 0.97 13.45 11.97
C ASP A 66 2.30 12.72 11.70
N ILE A 67 2.28 11.71 10.83
CA ILE A 67 3.48 10.92 10.49
C ILE A 67 4.51 11.78 9.75
N ALA A 68 4.07 12.70 8.89
CA ALA A 68 4.98 13.55 8.14
C ALA A 68 5.75 14.55 9.02
N ILE A 69 5.23 14.89 10.19
CA ILE A 69 5.94 15.70 11.20
C ILE A 69 7.15 14.93 11.72
N ASP A 70 6.97 13.64 12.02
CA ASP A 70 8.01 12.78 12.60
C ASP A 70 8.95 12.20 11.54
N ALA A 71 8.45 11.96 10.32
CA ALA A 71 9.16 11.36 9.21
C ALA A 71 8.94 12.16 7.92
N LEU A 72 9.84 13.11 7.65
CA LEU A 72 9.84 13.96 6.45
C LEU A 72 9.76 13.19 5.11
N LYS A 73 10.04 11.88 5.10
CA LYS A 73 10.00 11.01 3.92
C LYS A 73 8.68 10.26 3.74
N ALA A 74 7.76 10.31 4.71
CA ALA A 74 6.54 9.50 4.70
C ALA A 74 5.71 9.71 3.43
N PHE A 75 5.59 10.96 2.97
CA PHE A 75 4.93 11.29 1.70
C PHE A 75 5.57 10.58 0.50
N ASP A 76 6.90 10.61 0.38
CA ASP A 76 7.61 9.96 -0.72
C ASP A 76 7.41 8.44 -0.69
N LEU A 77 7.44 7.84 0.50
CA LEU A 77 7.26 6.40 0.67
C LEU A 77 5.84 5.96 0.31
N ILE A 78 4.81 6.71 0.75
CA ILE A 78 3.42 6.43 0.38
C ILE A 78 3.21 6.61 -1.11
N ALA A 79 3.77 7.67 -1.72
CA ALA A 79 3.64 7.91 -3.16
C ALA A 79 4.18 6.74 -4.01
N VAL A 80 5.30 6.12 -3.60
CA VAL A 80 5.84 4.91 -4.25
C VAL A 80 4.83 3.77 -4.21
N MET A 81 4.19 3.54 -3.05
CA MET A 81 3.23 2.45 -2.88
C MET A 81 1.90 2.71 -3.61
N VAL A 82 1.40 3.96 -3.58
CA VAL A 82 0.20 4.41 -4.31
C VAL A 82 0.37 4.22 -5.81
N LYS A 83 1.54 4.57 -6.35
CA LYS A 83 1.87 4.32 -7.75
C LYS A 83 1.84 2.83 -8.11
N GLY A 84 2.36 1.98 -7.22
CA GLY A 84 2.29 0.52 -7.38
C GLY A 84 0.86 -0.01 -7.39
N ALA A 85 -0.03 0.58 -6.59
CA ALA A 85 -1.44 0.23 -6.53
C ALA A 85 -2.27 0.76 -7.73
N SER A 86 -1.64 1.48 -8.67
CA SER A 86 -2.32 2.13 -9.80
C SER A 86 -3.38 3.16 -9.39
N LEU A 87 -3.22 3.77 -8.21
CA LEU A 87 -4.12 4.81 -7.68
C LEU A 87 -3.64 6.24 -7.96
N SER A 88 -2.47 6.39 -8.58
CA SER A 88 -1.98 7.69 -9.06
C SER A 88 -2.55 7.97 -10.46
N GLU A 89 -3.08 9.18 -10.69
CA GLU A 89 -3.41 9.69 -12.04
C GLU A 89 -2.24 9.57 -13.04
#